data_AF-J2N0K0-F1
#
_entry.id   AF-J2N0K0-F1
#
_cell.length_a   1.000
_cell.length_b   1.000
_cell.length_c   1.000
_cell.angle_alpha   90.00
_cell.angle_beta   90.00
_cell.angle_gamma   90.00
#
_symmetry.space_group_name_H-M   'P 1'
#
loop_
_entity.id
_entity.type
_entity.pdbx_description
1 polymer ?
#
loop_
_entity_poly.entity_id
_entity_poly.type
_entity_poly.pdbx_seq_one_letter_code
_entity_poly.pdbx_strand_id
1 'polypeptide(L)'
;MKLILVMLVVGLLAWKLSPELQSWTAAQLSTPKEIVRVVTVPKPVSAPFKCDGRKYCSQMTSCAEAKNFLQNCPGMKMDGDNDAIPCESQWCR
;
A
#
# COMPACT_ATOMS: atom_id res chain seq x y z
N MET A 1 -58.78 -1.33 7.99
CA MET A 1 -58.85 -1.24 6.51
C MET A 1 -57.98 -0.11 5.93
N LYS A 2 -57.87 1.08 6.55
CA LYS A 2 -56.97 2.16 6.08
C LYS A 2 -55.48 1.77 6.01
N LEU A 3 -54.96 1.01 6.99
CA LEU A 3 -53.55 0.60 7.06
C LEU A 3 -53.12 -0.31 5.89
N ILE A 4 -54.04 -1.17 5.41
CA ILE A 4 -53.78 -2.05 4.27
C ILE A 4 -53.65 -1.23 2.99
N LEU A 5 -54.51 -0.22 2.82
CA LEU A 5 -54.40 0.75 1.72
C LEU A 5 -53.08 1.53 1.77
N VAL A 6 -52.63 1.95 2.95
CA VAL A 6 -51.35 2.66 3.11
C VAL A 6 -50.17 1.78 2.72
N MET A 7 -50.14 0.52 3.15
CA MET A 7 -49.05 -0.42 2.82
C MET A 7 -48.99 -0.75 1.32
N LEU A 8 -50.16 -0.92 0.68
CA LEU A 8 -50.23 -1.14 -0.77
C LEU A 8 -49.73 0.08 -1.56
N VAL A 9 -50.08 1.29 -1.12
CA VAL A 9 -49.63 2.53 -1.74
C VAL A 9 -48.12 2.70 -1.60
N VAL A 10 -47.56 2.50 -0.39
CA VAL A 10 -46.12 2.59 -0.14
C VAL A 10 -45.33 1.55 -0.94
N GLY A 11 -45.83 0.31 -1.03
CA GLY A 11 -45.20 -0.74 -1.84
C GLY A 11 -45.16 -0.41 -3.33
N LEU A 12 -46.25 0.15 -3.87
CA LEU A 12 -46.31 0.59 -5.28
C LEU A 12 -45.40 1.80 -5.57
N LEU A 13 -45.30 2.74 -4.62
CA LEU A 13 -44.37 3.87 -4.70
C LEU A 13 -42.91 3.41 -4.67
N ALA A 14 -42.56 2.49 -3.79
CA ALA A 14 -41.21 1.90 -3.73
C ALA A 14 -40.85 1.15 -5.02
N TRP A 15 -41.81 0.39 -5.60
CA TRP A 15 -41.61 -0.29 -6.88
C TRP A 15 -41.40 0.71 -8.02
N LYS A 16 -42.19 1.80 -8.06
CA LYS A 16 -42.07 2.82 -9.11
C LYS A 16 -40.81 3.67 -9.02
N LEU A 17 -40.22 3.84 -7.83
CA LEU A 17 -39.03 4.68 -7.60
C LEU A 17 -37.70 3.91 -7.66
N SER A 18 -37.73 2.57 -7.68
CA SER A 18 -36.52 1.73 -7.77
C SER A 18 -35.69 1.84 -9.06
N PRO A 19 -36.23 2.09 -10.28
CA PRO A 19 -35.41 2.04 -11.50
C PRO A 19 -34.48 3.26 -11.67
N GLU A 20 -34.75 4.38 -10.98
CA GLU A 20 -33.96 5.62 -11.11
C GLU A 20 -32.61 5.57 -10.37
N LEU A 21 -32.46 4.69 -9.37
CA LEU A 21 -31.22 4.57 -8.58
C LEU A 21 -30.13 3.74 -9.30
N GLN A 22 -30.51 2.91 -10.28
CA GLN A 22 -29.58 2.05 -11.03
C GLN A 22 -28.79 2.82 -12.12
N SER A 23 -29.32 3.93 -12.64
CA SER A 23 -28.63 4.71 -13.68
C SER A 23 -27.38 5.41 -13.15
N TRP A 24 -27.37 5.82 -11.88
CA TRP A 24 -26.22 6.47 -11.23
C TRP A 24 -25.10 5.46 -10.89
N THR A 25 -25.45 4.22 -10.58
CA THR A 25 -24.46 3.15 -10.34
C THR A 25 -23.79 2.68 -11.64
N ALA A 26 -24.49 2.75 -12.79
CA ALA A 26 -23.89 2.48 -14.10
C ALA A 26 -22.86 3.54 -14.54
N ALA A 27 -23.02 4.80 -14.14
CA ALA A 27 -22.09 5.88 -14.52
C ALA A 27 -20.72 5.79 -13.81
N GLN A 28 -20.64 5.13 -12.64
CA GLN A 28 -19.40 4.93 -11.89
C GLN A 28 -18.52 3.80 -12.44
N LEU A 29 -19.02 2.98 -13.38
CA LEU A 29 -18.22 1.95 -14.07
C LEU A 29 -17.58 2.48 -15.37
N SER A 30 -17.36 3.79 -15.45
CA SER A 30 -16.41 4.36 -16.41
C SER A 30 -15.05 4.39 -15.72
N THR A 31 -14.39 3.24 -15.69
CA THR A 31 -13.01 3.06 -15.25
C THR A 31 -12.17 4.25 -15.74
N PRO A 32 -11.65 5.13 -14.86
CA PRO A 32 -10.43 5.85 -15.20
C PRO A 32 -9.39 4.75 -15.28
N LYS A 33 -9.10 4.35 -16.52
CA LYS A 33 -7.91 3.62 -16.91
C LYS A 33 -6.81 4.01 -15.94
N GLU A 34 -6.47 3.05 -15.10
CA GLU A 34 -5.37 3.07 -14.17
C GLU A 34 -4.11 3.42 -14.97
N ILE A 35 -3.83 4.71 -15.14
CA ILE A 35 -2.50 5.17 -15.44
C ILE A 35 -1.80 5.08 -14.09
N VAL A 36 -1.52 3.85 -13.64
CA VAL A 36 -0.26 3.63 -12.95
C VAL A 36 0.76 4.06 -13.99
N ARG A 37 1.18 5.32 -13.89
CA ARG A 37 2.56 5.62 -14.20
C ARG A 37 3.32 4.68 -13.29
N VAL A 38 3.67 3.52 -13.83
CA VAL A 38 4.84 2.79 -13.39
C VAL A 38 5.94 3.80 -13.64
N VAL A 39 6.17 4.66 -12.65
CA VAL A 39 7.46 5.27 -12.48
C VAL A 39 8.32 4.04 -12.25
N THR A 40 8.85 3.51 -13.34
CA THR A 40 10.00 2.64 -13.30
C THR A 40 11.08 3.55 -12.74
N VAL A 41 11.10 3.69 -11.40
CA VAL A 41 12.33 4.02 -10.70
C VAL A 41 13.27 2.97 -11.26
N PRO A 42 14.30 3.35 -12.05
CA PRO A 42 15.27 2.37 -12.49
C PRO A 42 15.75 1.71 -11.21
N LYS A 43 15.33 0.46 -11.01
CA LYS A 43 15.87 -0.38 -9.94
C LYS A 43 17.36 -0.31 -10.21
N PRO A 44 18.17 0.32 -9.33
CA PRO A 44 19.59 0.41 -9.58
C PRO A 44 20.02 -1.02 -9.82
N VAL A 45 20.55 -1.29 -11.02
CA VAL A 45 21.05 -2.61 -11.40
C VAL A 45 21.97 -2.97 -10.27
N SER A 46 21.53 -3.88 -9.39
CA SER A 46 22.22 -4.11 -8.14
C SER A 46 23.60 -4.59 -8.52
N ALA A 47 24.59 -3.72 -8.35
CA ALA A 47 25.98 -4.13 -8.38
C ALA A 47 26.08 -5.38 -7.50
N PRO A 48 26.85 -6.40 -7.90
CA PRO A 48 26.92 -7.67 -7.16
C PRO A 48 27.13 -7.36 -5.68
N PHE A 49 26.06 -7.55 -4.90
CA PHE A 49 26.02 -7.15 -3.51
C PHE A 49 26.83 -8.17 -2.74
N LYS A 50 27.96 -7.74 -2.19
CA LYS A 50 28.88 -8.59 -1.45
C LYS A 50 28.96 -8.10 -0.02
N CYS A 51 28.92 -9.04 0.91
CA CYS A 51 29.27 -8.79 2.28
C CYS A 51 30.78 -8.51 2.34
N ASP A 52 31.13 -7.24 2.40
CA ASP A 52 32.51 -6.72 2.44
C ASP A 52 33.08 -6.67 3.88
N GLY A 53 32.33 -7.16 4.86
CA GLY A 53 32.74 -7.23 6.27
C GLY A 53 32.31 -6.04 7.11
N ARG A 54 31.60 -5.06 6.54
CA ARG A 54 31.00 -3.97 7.31
C ARG A 54 29.90 -4.51 8.24
N LYS A 55 29.89 -4.06 9.49
CA LYS A 55 28.96 -4.53 10.54
C LYS A 55 28.26 -3.43 11.33
N TYR A 56 28.74 -2.20 11.23
CA TYR A 56 28.30 -1.07 12.04
C TYR A 56 27.75 0.05 11.16
N CYS A 57 26.88 0.87 11.74
CA CYS A 57 26.20 1.96 11.05
C CYS A 57 27.13 3.04 10.48
N SER A 58 28.25 3.32 11.16
CA SER A 58 29.24 4.31 10.69
C SER A 58 29.91 3.93 9.36
N GLN A 59 29.78 2.66 8.95
CA GLN A 59 30.34 2.16 7.70
C GLN A 59 29.32 2.16 6.56
N MET A 60 28.03 2.40 6.85
CA MET A 60 26.97 2.50 5.85
C MET A 60 26.84 3.95 5.37
N THR A 61 26.18 4.18 4.24
CA THR A 61 25.95 5.51 3.68
C THR A 61 24.48 5.88 3.57
N SER A 62 23.57 4.92 3.82
CA SER A 62 22.12 5.14 3.76
C SER A 62 21.33 4.07 4.51
N CYS A 63 20.07 4.39 4.81
CA CYS A 63 19.13 3.46 5.47
C CYS A 63 18.85 2.24 4.59
N ALA A 64 18.67 2.46 3.28
CA ALA A 64 18.42 1.39 2.32
C ALA A 64 19.63 0.43 2.21
N GLU A 65 20.85 0.97 2.20
CA GLU A 65 22.06 0.15 2.22
C GLU A 65 22.16 -0.66 3.52
N ALA A 66 21.97 -0.02 4.68
CA ALA A 66 22.01 -0.68 5.97
C ALA A 66 21.00 -1.83 6.05
N LYS A 67 19.76 -1.61 5.59
CA LYS A 67 18.71 -2.66 5.49
C LYS A 67 19.13 -3.81 4.58
N ASN A 68 19.74 -3.48 3.44
CA ASN A 68 20.22 -4.51 2.51
C ASN A 68 21.33 -5.36 3.16
N PHE A 69 22.26 -4.74 3.88
CA PHE A 69 23.30 -5.44 4.63
C PHE A 69 22.74 -6.29 5.77
N LEU A 70 21.74 -5.81 6.51
CA LEU A 70 21.07 -6.58 7.56
C LEU A 70 20.40 -7.86 7.03
N GLN A 71 19.75 -7.78 5.86
CA GLN A 71 19.01 -8.90 5.29
C GLN A 71 19.88 -9.91 4.53
N ASN A 72 20.99 -9.46 3.93
CA ASN A 72 21.79 -10.28 3.03
C ASN A 72 23.12 -10.76 3.63
N CYS A 73 23.57 -10.19 4.76
CA CYS A 73 24.84 -10.54 5.39
C CYS A 73 24.63 -11.12 6.80
N PRO A 74 25.29 -12.24 7.15
CA PRO A 74 25.20 -12.79 8.50
C PRO A 74 26.07 -12.00 9.49
N GLY A 75 25.63 -11.92 10.75
CA GLY A 75 26.43 -11.37 11.86
C GLY A 75 26.54 -9.84 11.89
N MET A 76 25.48 -9.16 11.45
CA MET A 76 25.38 -7.70 11.48
C MET A 76 25.14 -7.21 12.91
N LYS A 77 25.76 -6.07 13.27
CA LYS A 77 25.71 -5.48 14.62
C LYS A 77 25.13 -4.06 14.62
N MET A 78 24.19 -3.82 13.71
CA MET A 78 23.62 -2.49 13.44
C MET A 78 22.14 -2.37 13.80
N ASP A 79 21.49 -3.50 14.03
CA ASP A 79 20.13 -3.64 14.54
C ASP A 79 20.28 -4.17 15.97
N GLY A 80 20.09 -3.29 16.95
CA GLY A 80 20.41 -3.57 18.35
C GLY A 80 19.24 -4.15 19.12
N ASP A 81 18.04 -3.72 18.77
CA ASP A 81 16.75 -4.12 19.32
C ASP A 81 16.03 -5.20 18.49
N ASN A 82 16.57 -5.55 17.31
CA ASN A 82 16.08 -6.59 16.42
C ASN A 82 14.69 -6.29 15.84
N ASP A 83 14.43 -5.01 15.56
CA ASP A 83 13.18 -4.55 14.97
C ASP A 83 13.21 -4.55 13.42
N ALA A 84 14.32 -5.02 12.83
CA ALA A 84 14.62 -5.00 11.41
C ALA A 84 14.82 -3.59 10.81
N ILE A 85 15.03 -2.58 11.66
CA ILE A 85 15.37 -1.21 11.30
C ILE A 85 16.81 -0.92 11.78
N PRO A 86 17.81 -1.18 10.93
CA PRO A 86 19.19 -0.89 11.30
C PRO A 86 19.46 0.60 11.31
N CYS A 87 20.35 1.06 12.19
CA CYS A 87 20.90 2.42 12.15
C CYS A 87 19.89 3.57 12.29
N GLU A 88 18.86 3.39 13.10
CA GLU A 88 17.84 4.42 13.41
C GLU A 88 18.45 5.76 13.80
N SER A 89 19.52 5.76 14.59
CA SER A 89 20.14 6.99 15.07
C SER A 89 20.93 7.77 14.00
N GLN A 90 21.31 7.15 12.88
CA GLN A 90 22.19 7.76 11.86
C GLN A 90 21.53 7.87 10.49
N TRP A 91 20.97 6.77 9.97
CA TRP A 91 20.51 6.69 8.60
C TRP A 91 18.99 6.56 8.48
N CYS A 92 18.34 5.83 9.39
CA CYS A 92 16.90 5.57 9.37
C CYS A 92 16.14 6.43 10.40
N ARG A 93 16.24 7.77 10.25
CA ARG A 93 15.52 8.76 11.08
C ARG A 93 14.18 9.15 10.47
#